data_AF-A0A2G8RE49-F1
#
_entry.id   AF-A0A2G8RE49-F1
#
_cell.length_a   1.000
_cell.length_b   1.000
_cell.length_c   1.000
_cell.angle_alpha   90.00
_cell.angle_beta   90.00
_cell.angle_gamma   90.00
#
_symmetry.space_group_name_H-M   'P 1'
#
loop_
_entity.id
_entity.type
_entity.pdbx_description
1 polymer ?
#
loop_
_entity_poly.entity_id
_entity_poly.type
_entity_poly.pdbx_seq_one_letter_code
_entity_poly.pdbx_strand_id
1 'polypeptide(L)'
;MAALPTDSPRFVSAVALAELGFGTNLAALLGKGSLATLEAMLVQARAYAVLDITHHTASVYAEVKSKVAHKYLAKTLRKDRPKYIQEWVDRATDQKLAIDENDLWMCAQAKERDLVFVTADARMKRISDADPDVRILII
;
A
#
# COMPACT_ATOMS: atom_id res chain seq x y z
N MET A 1 3.11 -19.99 -7.74
CA MET A 1 2.35 -18.82 -7.24
C MET A 1 0.88 -19.18 -7.39
N ALA A 2 0.10 -19.16 -6.31
CA ALA A 2 -1.33 -19.44 -6.42
C ALA A 2 -2.00 -18.23 -7.07
N ALA A 3 -2.50 -18.41 -8.30
CA ALA A 3 -3.33 -17.40 -8.95
C ALA A 3 -4.69 -17.35 -8.24
N LEU A 4 -5.22 -16.13 -8.05
CA LEU A 4 -6.59 -15.97 -7.60
C LEU A 4 -7.55 -16.50 -8.68
N PRO A 5 -8.68 -17.13 -8.31
CA PRO A 5 -9.73 -17.48 -9.26
C PRO A 5 -10.13 -16.29 -10.14
N THR A 6 -10.39 -16.52 -11.42
CA THR A 6 -10.66 -15.45 -12.40
C THR A 6 -11.89 -14.60 -12.04
N ASP A 7 -12.86 -15.22 -11.36
CA ASP A 7 -14.11 -14.66 -10.87
C ASP A 7 -14.00 -14.04 -9.46
N SER A 8 -12.80 -13.98 -8.88
CA SER A 8 -12.60 -13.33 -7.57
C SER A 8 -13.09 -11.88 -7.61
N PRO A 9 -13.89 -11.44 -6.62
CA PRO A 9 -14.35 -10.07 -6.55
C PRO A 9 -13.15 -9.13 -6.41
N ARG A 10 -13.18 -8.03 -7.17
CA ARG A 10 -12.11 -7.04 -7.19
C ARG A 10 -12.59 -5.75 -6.56
N PHE A 11 -11.73 -5.21 -5.72
CA PHE A 11 -11.96 -3.96 -5.02
C PHE A 11 -10.78 -3.03 -5.27
N VAL A 12 -11.02 -1.73 -5.12
CA VAL A 12 -9.97 -0.73 -5.22
C VAL A 12 -9.91 0.06 -3.91
N SER A 13 -8.71 0.28 -3.38
CA SER A 13 -8.53 1.14 -2.22
C SER A 13 -8.84 2.61 -2.58
N ALA A 14 -9.53 3.32 -1.68
CA ALA A 14 -9.67 4.77 -1.79
C ALA A 14 -8.30 5.49 -1.83
N VAL A 15 -7.26 4.92 -1.22
CA VAL A 15 -5.88 5.44 -1.26
C VAL A 15 -5.29 5.29 -2.67
N ALA A 16 -5.42 4.10 -3.28
CA ALA A 16 -4.99 3.89 -4.66
C ALA A 16 -5.70 4.82 -5.65
N LEU A 17 -7.00 5.08 -5.44
CA LEU A 17 -7.74 6.07 -6.24
C LEU A 17 -7.20 7.49 -6.04
N ALA A 18 -6.80 7.85 -4.83
CA ALA A 18 -6.19 9.14 -4.55
C ALA A 18 -4.82 9.29 -5.25
N GLU A 19 -4.00 8.24 -5.27
CA GLU A 19 -2.70 8.23 -5.95
C GLU A 19 -2.84 8.32 -7.47
N LEU A 20 -3.73 7.52 -8.06
CA LEU A 20 -4.05 7.60 -9.49
C LEU A 20 -4.59 8.99 -9.86
N GLY A 21 -5.47 9.54 -9.01
CA GLY A 21 -6.03 10.88 -9.18
C GLY A 21 -4.96 11.97 -9.10
N PHE A 22 -4.04 11.89 -8.13
CA PHE A 22 -2.91 12.81 -8.02
C PHE A 22 -2.03 12.78 -9.28
N GLY A 23 -1.64 11.59 -9.74
CA GLY A 23 -0.82 11.44 -10.95
C GLY A 23 -1.50 12.02 -12.20
N THR A 24 -2.81 11.78 -12.34
CA THR A 24 -3.63 12.33 -13.44
C THR A 24 -3.71 13.85 -13.38
N ASN A 25 -4.02 14.41 -12.21
CA ASN A 25 -4.12 15.86 -12.02
C ASN A 25 -2.77 16.56 -12.26
N LEU A 26 -1.67 15.97 -11.80
CA LEU A 26 -0.34 16.51 -12.01
C LEU A 26 0.05 16.48 -13.50
N ALA A 27 -0.25 15.39 -14.21
CA ALA A 27 -0.02 15.27 -15.64
C ALA A 27 -0.77 16.37 -16.43
N ALA A 28 -2.04 16.61 -16.08
CA ALA A 28 -2.85 17.67 -16.67
C ALA A 28 -2.24 19.07 -16.43
N LEU A 29 -1.83 19.38 -15.19
CA LEU A 29 -1.21 20.67 -14.85
C LEU A 29 0.11 20.90 -15.58
N LEU A 30 0.90 19.84 -15.79
CA LEU A 30 2.20 19.94 -16.46
C LEU A 30 2.09 19.91 -18.00
N GLY A 31 0.91 19.59 -18.55
CA GLY A 31 0.74 19.32 -19.98
C GLY A 31 1.62 18.17 -20.47
N LYS A 32 1.93 17.20 -19.60
CA LYS A 32 2.84 16.08 -19.87
C LYS A 32 2.14 14.76 -19.65
N GLY A 33 2.53 13.74 -20.42
CA GLY A 33 2.01 12.38 -20.31
C GLY A 33 0.76 12.14 -21.16
N SER A 34 0.31 10.89 -21.18
CA SER A 34 -0.90 10.49 -21.92
C SER A 34 -2.14 10.72 -21.05
N LEU A 35 -2.64 11.95 -21.00
CA LEU A 35 -3.79 12.32 -20.16
C LEU A 35 -5.01 11.44 -20.43
N ALA A 36 -5.35 11.20 -21.69
CA ALA A 36 -6.47 10.33 -22.07
C ALA A 36 -6.33 8.90 -21.53
N THR A 37 -5.11 8.35 -21.51
CA THR A 37 -4.87 7.02 -20.93
C THR A 37 -5.04 7.03 -19.42
N LEU A 38 -4.49 8.03 -18.73
CA LEU A 38 -4.60 8.16 -17.27
C LEU A 38 -6.06 8.36 -16.83
N GLU A 39 -6.82 9.18 -17.54
CA GLU A 39 -8.25 9.38 -17.30
C GLU A 39 -9.04 8.09 -17.51
N ALA A 40 -8.77 7.35 -18.59
CA ALA A 40 -9.41 6.06 -18.85
C ALA A 40 -9.11 5.05 -17.74
N MET A 41 -7.86 4.97 -17.26
CA MET A 41 -7.49 4.12 -16.13
C MET A 41 -8.21 4.51 -14.85
N LEU A 42 -8.34 5.81 -14.57
CA LEU A 42 -9.06 6.30 -13.38
C LEU A 42 -10.56 5.98 -13.45
N VAL A 43 -11.19 6.11 -14.63
CA VAL A 43 -12.59 5.71 -14.85
C VAL A 43 -12.77 4.21 -14.62
N GLN A 44 -11.88 3.39 -15.18
CA GLN A 44 -11.92 1.94 -14.98
C GLN A 44 -11.73 1.55 -13.50
N ALA A 45 -10.79 2.19 -12.79
CA ALA A 45 -10.58 1.93 -11.37
C ALA A 45 -11.81 2.27 -10.53
N ARG A 46 -12.52 3.35 -10.86
CA ARG A 46 -13.76 3.77 -10.18
C ARG A 46 -14.96 2.87 -10.47
N ALA A 47 -14.91 2.01 -11.49
CA ALA A 47 -15.98 1.05 -11.77
C ALA A 47 -16.01 -0.12 -10.79
N TYR A 48 -14.91 -0.36 -10.04
CA TYR A 48 -14.86 -1.36 -8.98
C TYR A 48 -15.44 -0.82 -7.67
N ALA A 49 -15.84 -1.74 -6.79
CA ALA A 49 -16.22 -1.38 -5.42
C ALA A 49 -15.01 -0.80 -4.68
N VAL A 50 -15.20 0.37 -4.05
CA VAL A 50 -14.14 1.11 -3.37
C VAL A 50 -14.11 0.75 -1.88
N LEU A 51 -12.90 0.55 -1.35
CA LEU A 51 -12.67 0.33 0.07
C LEU A 51 -12.31 1.67 0.74
N ASP A 52 -13.14 2.09 1.68
CA ASP A 52 -12.90 3.28 2.50
C ASP A 52 -11.97 2.99 3.69
N ILE A 53 -11.29 4.03 4.19
CA ILE A 53 -10.59 3.99 5.48
C ILE A 53 -11.61 4.24 6.58
N THR A 54 -11.71 3.30 7.50
CA THR A 54 -12.61 3.37 8.67
C THR A 54 -11.80 3.39 9.97
N HIS A 55 -12.50 3.55 11.10
CA HIS A 55 -11.86 3.40 12.41
C HIS A 55 -11.30 1.98 12.65
N HIS A 56 -11.90 0.95 12.04
CA HIS A 56 -11.36 -0.42 12.06
C HIS A 56 -10.05 -0.50 11.25
N THR A 57 -10.00 0.14 10.07
CA THR A 57 -8.78 0.26 9.28
C THR A 57 -7.66 0.90 10.10
N ALA A 58 -7.97 1.94 10.88
CA ALA A 58 -6.99 2.62 11.72
C ALA A 58 -6.36 1.70 12.78
N SER A 59 -7.16 0.82 13.41
CA SER A 59 -6.66 -0.18 14.35
C SER A 59 -5.72 -1.19 13.67
N VAL A 60 -6.13 -1.73 12.51
CA VAL A 60 -5.31 -2.70 11.75
C VAL A 60 -4.03 -2.04 11.22
N TYR A 61 -4.12 -0.79 10.75
CA TYR A 61 -2.95 -0.03 10.32
C TYR A 61 -1.93 0.16 11.44
N ALA A 62 -2.39 0.49 12.66
CA ALA A 62 -1.49 0.64 13.80
C ALA A 62 -0.77 -0.68 14.12
N GLU A 63 -1.48 -1.79 14.03
CA GLU A 63 -0.92 -3.13 14.20
C GLU A 63 0.15 -3.43 13.14
N VAL A 64 -0.20 -3.31 11.85
CA VAL A 64 0.72 -3.58 10.72
C VAL A 64 1.96 -2.70 10.82
N LYS A 65 1.79 -1.39 11.04
CA LYS A 65 2.92 -0.45 11.18
C LYS A 65 3.81 -0.80 12.37
N SER A 66 3.24 -1.26 13.50
CA SER A 66 4.02 -1.67 14.67
C SER A 66 4.85 -2.93 14.40
N LYS A 67 4.31 -3.90 13.65
CA LYS A 67 5.01 -5.13 13.25
C LYS A 67 6.13 -4.84 12.25
N VAL A 68 5.88 -3.99 11.24
CA VAL A 68 6.91 -3.51 10.30
C VAL A 68 8.04 -2.79 11.04
N ALA A 69 7.69 -1.88 11.96
CA ALA A 69 8.67 -1.19 12.80
C ALA A 69 9.49 -2.17 13.64
N HIS A 70 8.85 -3.14 14.28
CA HIS A 70 9.51 -4.14 15.12
C HIS A 70 10.51 -5.01 14.34
N LYS A 71 10.15 -5.39 13.11
CA LYS A 71 11.02 -6.23 12.27
C LYS A 71 12.24 -5.47 11.75
N TYR A 72 12.04 -4.25 11.25
CA TYR A 72 13.05 -3.57 10.44
C TYR A 72 13.82 -2.47 11.17
N LEU A 73 13.23 -1.79 12.15
CA LEU A 73 13.93 -0.71 12.83
C LEU A 73 14.86 -1.27 13.91
N ALA A 74 16.13 -0.85 13.86
CA ALA A 74 17.14 -1.18 14.87
C ALA A 74 16.83 -0.53 16.24
N LYS A 75 16.22 0.66 16.24
CA LYS A 75 15.85 1.43 17.44
C LYS A 75 14.37 1.77 17.39
N THR A 76 13.56 1.00 18.13
CA THR A 76 12.09 1.10 18.12
C THR A 76 11.53 2.11 19.13
N LEU A 77 12.38 2.72 19.97
CA LEU A 77 11.99 3.73 20.94
C LEU A 77 11.61 5.05 20.27
N ARG A 78 10.54 5.68 20.76
CA ARG A 78 9.93 6.90 20.19
C ARG A 78 10.92 8.05 19.94
N LYS A 79 12.00 8.15 20.74
CA LYS A 79 13.01 9.22 20.63
C LYS A 79 13.86 9.12 19.36
N ASP A 80 14.18 7.90 18.92
CA ASP A 80 15.15 7.66 17.84
C ASP A 80 14.48 7.11 16.57
N ARG A 81 13.16 6.93 16.59
CA ARG A 81 12.38 6.42 15.45
C ARG A 81 12.05 7.56 14.48
N PRO A 82 12.48 7.49 13.20
CA PRO A 82 12.06 8.46 12.19
C PRO A 82 10.53 8.49 12.08
N LYS A 83 9.98 9.69 11.88
CA LYS A 83 8.52 9.89 11.88
C LYS A 83 7.87 9.25 10.65
N TYR A 84 8.51 9.38 9.49
CA TYR A 84 7.98 8.95 8.22
C TYR A 84 8.56 7.59 7.83
N ILE A 85 7.72 6.68 7.35
CA ILE A 85 8.17 5.33 6.98
C ILE A 85 9.13 5.33 5.79
N GLN A 86 9.03 6.34 4.92
CA GLN A 86 9.94 6.54 3.79
C GLN A 86 11.39 6.82 4.24
N GLU A 87 11.58 7.21 5.50
CA GLU A 87 12.88 7.44 6.14
C GLU A 87 13.39 6.20 6.89
N TRP A 88 12.60 5.12 6.96
CA TRP A 88 12.97 3.92 7.68
C TRP A 88 14.00 3.11 6.88
N VAL A 89 14.99 2.61 7.61
CA VAL A 89 16.11 1.83 7.08
C VAL A 89 16.05 0.42 7.66
N ASP A 90 16.22 -0.57 6.80
CA ASP A 90 16.35 -1.97 7.18
C ASP A 90 17.66 -2.17 7.95
N ARG A 91 17.54 -2.54 9.23
CA ARG A 91 18.70 -2.78 10.10
C ARG A 91 19.68 -3.85 9.56
N ALA A 92 19.22 -4.78 8.72
CA ALA A 92 20.05 -5.86 8.22
C ALA A 92 20.89 -5.44 7.01
N THR A 93 20.39 -4.51 6.20
CA THR A 93 21.03 -4.13 4.93
C THR A 93 21.47 -2.67 4.87
N ASP A 94 21.07 -1.86 5.86
CA ASP A 94 21.26 -0.40 5.90
C ASP A 94 20.64 0.34 4.70
N GLN A 95 19.68 -0.31 4.01
CA GLN A 95 18.95 0.28 2.87
C GLN A 95 17.58 0.79 3.29
N LYS A 96 17.07 1.83 2.61
CA LYS A 96 15.68 2.28 2.78
C LYS A 96 14.71 1.11 2.56
N LEU A 97 13.67 1.04 3.38
CA LEU A 97 12.63 0.01 3.23
C LEU A 97 11.91 0.10 1.89
N ALA A 98 11.83 1.32 1.33
CA ALA A 98 11.22 1.59 0.04
C ALA A 98 9.76 1.10 -0.05
N ILE A 99 9.07 1.16 1.08
CA ILE A 99 7.62 1.17 1.24
C ILE A 99 7.24 2.53 1.79
N ASP A 100 6.04 2.99 1.51
CA ASP A 100 5.53 4.27 1.96
C ASP A 100 4.33 4.13 2.92
N GLU A 101 3.76 5.28 3.28
CA GLU A 101 2.66 5.34 4.23
C GLU A 101 1.34 4.85 3.63
N ASN A 102 1.14 5.08 2.33
CA ASN A 102 -0.06 4.69 1.60
C ASN A 102 -0.09 3.18 1.39
N ASP A 103 1.07 2.57 1.12
CA ASP A 103 1.26 1.12 1.10
C ASP A 103 0.71 0.45 2.36
N LEU A 104 1.04 1.01 3.54
CA LEU A 104 0.54 0.50 4.81
C LEU A 104 -0.97 0.63 4.96
N TRP A 105 -1.56 1.76 4.54
CA TRP A 105 -3.01 1.94 4.58
C TRP A 105 -3.72 0.94 3.69
N MET A 106 -3.20 0.71 2.48
CA MET A 106 -3.77 -0.26 1.54
C MET A 106 -3.65 -1.70 2.07
N CYS A 107 -2.50 -2.08 2.63
CA CYS A 107 -2.33 -3.38 3.29
C CYS A 107 -3.25 -3.54 4.50
N ALA A 108 -3.46 -2.49 5.29
CA ALA A 108 -4.38 -2.52 6.42
C ALA A 108 -5.83 -2.72 5.98
N GLN A 109 -6.27 -2.04 4.91
CA GLN A 109 -7.62 -2.25 4.35
C GLN A 109 -7.83 -3.68 3.86
N ALA A 110 -6.81 -4.27 3.23
CA ALA A 110 -6.86 -5.65 2.77
C ALA A 110 -6.93 -6.63 3.94
N LYS A 111 -6.05 -6.46 4.95
CA LYS A 111 -6.03 -7.31 6.15
C LYS A 111 -7.33 -7.21 6.96
N GLU A 112 -7.86 -6.00 7.16
CA GLU A 112 -9.11 -5.77 7.88
C GLU A 112 -10.29 -6.57 7.30
N ARG A 113 -10.31 -6.73 5.97
CA ARG A 113 -11.42 -7.34 5.23
C ARG A 113 -11.13 -8.77 4.78
N ASP A 114 -10.05 -9.36 5.27
CA ASP A 114 -9.58 -10.68 4.85
C ASP A 114 -9.48 -10.80 3.32
N LEU A 115 -8.80 -9.83 2.69
CA LEU A 115 -8.53 -9.78 1.26
C LEU A 115 -7.06 -10.06 0.95
N VAL A 116 -6.78 -10.40 -0.31
CA VAL A 116 -5.42 -10.47 -0.86
C VAL A 116 -5.09 -9.15 -1.54
N PHE A 117 -4.02 -8.49 -1.09
CA PHE A 117 -3.50 -7.27 -1.73
C PHE A 117 -2.70 -7.65 -2.98
N VAL A 118 -3.14 -7.17 -4.15
CA VAL A 118 -2.49 -7.45 -5.44
C VAL A 118 -1.64 -6.25 -5.86
N THR A 119 -0.37 -6.47 -6.20
CA THR A 119 0.56 -5.40 -6.57
C THR A 119 1.62 -5.90 -7.55
N ALA A 120 2.16 -4.98 -8.36
CA ALA A 120 3.36 -5.21 -9.17
C ALA A 120 4.65 -4.80 -8.43
N ASP A 121 4.57 -4.20 -7.24
CA ASP A 121 5.76 -3.82 -6.47
C ASP A 121 6.25 -4.99 -5.60
N ALA A 122 7.37 -5.57 -6.00
CA ALA A 122 8.02 -6.65 -5.26
C ALA A 122 8.46 -6.26 -3.83
N ARG A 123 8.65 -4.95 -3.56
CA ARG A 123 9.06 -4.44 -2.23
C ARG A 123 7.95 -4.59 -1.19
N MET A 124 6.70 -4.68 -1.62
CA MET A 124 5.55 -4.90 -0.73
C MET A 124 5.66 -6.21 0.05
N LYS A 125 6.45 -7.18 -0.42
CA LYS A 125 6.78 -8.40 0.34
C LYS A 125 7.34 -8.11 1.73
N ARG A 126 8.00 -6.96 1.94
CA ARG A 126 8.52 -6.56 3.27
C ARG A 126 7.40 -6.46 4.31
N ILE A 127 6.19 -6.06 3.91
CA ILE A 127 5.06 -5.93 4.82
C ILE A 127 4.57 -7.32 5.26
N SER A 128 4.38 -8.25 4.33
CA SER A 128 3.97 -9.62 4.67
C SER A 128 5.07 -10.42 5.38
N ASP A 129 6.34 -10.08 5.14
CA ASP A 129 7.46 -10.61 5.91
C ASP A 129 7.40 -10.15 7.37
N ALA A 130 6.91 -8.93 7.65
CA ALA A 130 6.76 -8.41 9.02
C ALA A 130 5.44 -8.82 9.69
N ASP A 131 4.38 -8.95 8.91
CA ASP A 131 3.06 -9.35 9.35
C ASP A 131 2.47 -10.42 8.40
N PRO A 132 2.65 -11.73 8.70
CA PRO A 132 2.21 -12.82 7.83
C PRO A 132 0.70 -12.84 7.54
N ASP A 133 -0.11 -12.16 8.35
CA ASP A 133 -1.55 -12.04 8.16
C ASP A 133 -1.90 -11.08 6.99
N VAL A 134 -0.94 -10.23 6.58
CA VAL A 134 -1.08 -9.41 5.37
C VAL A 134 -0.80 -10.28 4.15
N ARG A 135 -1.86 -10.76 3.50
CA ARG A 135 -1.76 -11.60 2.30
C ARG A 135 -1.50 -10.74 1.07
N ILE A 136 -0.35 -10.96 0.42
CA ILE A 136 0.08 -10.21 -0.77
C ILE A 136 0.29 -11.17 -1.95
N LEU A 137 -0.27 -10.81 -3.10
CA LEU A 137 0.01 -11.43 -4.38
C LEU A 137 0.78 -10.43 -5.25
N ILE A 138 2.01 -10.80 -5.61
CA ILE A 138 2.87 -10.01 -6.48
C ILE A 138 2.69 -10.54 -7.91
N ILE A 139 2.44 -9.66 -8.89
CA ILE A 139 2.22 -10.01 -10.30
C ILE A 139 3.27 -9.41 -11.24
#